data_AF-A0A848UKJ6-F1
#
_entry.id   AF-A0A848UKJ6-F1
#
_cell.length_a   1.000
_cell.length_b   1.000
_cell.length_c   1.000
_cell.angle_alpha   90.00
_cell.angle_beta   90.00
_cell.angle_gamma   90.00
#
_symmetry.space_group_name_H-M   'P 1'
#
loop_
_entity.id
_entity.type
_entity.pdbx_description
1 polymer ?
#
loop_
_entity_poly.entity_id
_entity_poly.type
_entity_poly.pdbx_seq_one_letter_code
_entity_poly.pdbx_strand_id
1 'polypeptide(L)'
;MTHRLLTRSSLTIAVLAGGLLPSAGPELPAKAAPVVSDPVALSALPDDIEAMVVWALDLFDEAEMELPPLVINHHGEDTEPCNGRIGLHRTTAARSVVELCTDDVGFPTQAMILHELAHAWVDHNVDEERRLAFQELRGYEYWHDYDEARWHENGTEQAAEIIAWGLFDRPMAMLRIHQNSCDELEAGYRTLTETAPLHGFRDKCG
;
A
#
# COMPACT_ATOMS: atom_id res chain seq x y z
N MET A 1 50.11 -30.26 5.15
CA MET A 1 49.07 -29.21 5.00
C MET A 1 49.66 -27.93 5.55
N THR A 2 50.00 -27.01 4.66
CA THR A 2 50.87 -25.85 4.89
C THR A 2 50.02 -24.62 5.18
N HIS A 3 50.23 -24.00 6.34
CA HIS A 3 49.64 -22.72 6.71
C HIS A 3 50.17 -21.59 5.80
N ARG A 4 49.27 -20.77 5.24
CA ARG A 4 49.61 -19.46 4.66
C ARG A 4 48.89 -18.36 5.42
N LEU A 5 49.68 -17.57 6.14
CA LEU A 5 49.36 -16.25 6.66
C LEU A 5 49.33 -15.26 5.48
N LEU A 6 48.26 -14.47 5.37
CA LEU A 6 48.20 -13.31 4.49
C LEU A 6 48.17 -12.05 5.36
N THR A 7 49.28 -11.33 5.30
CA THR A 7 49.54 -10.03 5.92
C THR A 7 48.74 -8.91 5.28
N ARG A 8 48.18 -8.05 6.14
CA ARG A 8 47.55 -6.78 5.82
C ARG A 8 48.55 -5.81 5.19
N SER A 9 48.12 -5.09 4.15
CA SER A 9 48.71 -3.82 3.74
C SER A 9 47.61 -2.78 3.60
N SER A 10 47.53 -1.90 4.58
CA SER A 10 46.71 -0.69 4.55
C SER A 10 47.45 0.37 3.75
N LEU A 11 46.85 0.87 2.66
CA LEU A 11 47.31 2.06 1.96
C LEU A 11 46.34 3.19 2.28
N THR A 12 46.80 4.16 3.06
CA THR A 12 46.04 5.39 3.37
C THR A 12 46.44 6.43 2.34
N ILE A 13 45.52 6.81 1.46
CA ILE A 13 45.68 7.95 0.55
C ILE A 13 44.92 9.12 1.17
N ALA A 14 45.66 10.12 1.64
CA ALA A 14 45.10 11.40 2.05
C ALA A 14 45.01 12.32 0.83
N VAL A 15 43.79 12.57 0.35
CA VAL A 15 43.50 13.60 -0.67
C VAL A 15 43.04 14.86 0.07
N LEU A 16 43.87 15.90 0.05
CA LEU A 16 43.48 17.25 0.45
C LEU A 16 42.81 17.93 -0.75
N ALA A 17 41.48 17.91 -0.78
CA ALA A 17 40.69 18.72 -1.70
C ALA A 17 40.24 19.99 -0.97
N GLY A 18 40.84 21.13 -1.33
CA GLY A 18 40.35 22.45 -0.94
C GLY A 18 39.11 22.80 -1.78
N GLY A 19 37.96 22.90 -1.13
CA GLY A 19 36.71 23.38 -1.72
C GLY A 19 36.30 24.71 -1.09
N LEU A 20 36.04 25.71 -1.94
CA LEU A 20 35.41 26.97 -1.54
C LEU A 20 34.02 26.69 -0.94
N LEU A 21 33.77 27.20 0.27
CA LEU A 21 32.45 27.17 0.90
C LEU A 21 31.52 28.19 0.22
N PRO A 22 30.35 27.79 -0.31
CA PRO A 22 29.31 28.73 -0.67
C PRO A 22 28.70 29.36 0.60
N SER A 23 28.48 30.67 0.54
CA SER A 23 27.85 31.46 1.60
C SER A 23 26.41 30.99 1.78
N ALA A 24 26.09 30.40 2.94
CA ALA A 24 24.73 30.10 3.35
C ALA A 24 23.95 31.42 3.51
N GLY A 25 23.00 31.68 2.61
CA GLY A 25 22.01 32.73 2.80
C GLY A 25 21.06 32.37 3.96
N PRO A 26 20.39 33.36 4.57
CA PRO A 26 19.42 33.11 5.62
C PRO A 26 18.26 32.26 5.07
N GLU A 27 18.18 31.03 5.56
CA GLU A 27 17.10 30.09 5.28
C GLU A 27 15.81 30.67 5.87
N LEU A 28 14.85 31.03 5.01
CA LEU A 28 13.53 31.47 5.45
C LEU A 28 12.90 30.32 6.24
N PRO A 29 12.32 30.58 7.44
CA PRO A 29 11.73 29.52 8.24
C PRO A 29 10.63 28.83 7.42
N ALA A 30 10.83 27.54 7.16
CA ALA A 30 9.80 26.70 6.57
C ALA A 30 8.55 26.82 7.43
N LYS A 31 7.45 27.30 6.82
CA LYS A 31 6.14 27.39 7.46
C LYS A 31 5.79 25.97 7.93
N ALA A 32 5.83 25.74 9.23
CA ALA A 32 5.48 24.45 9.83
C ALA A 32 4.15 23.99 9.26
N ALA A 33 4.15 22.83 8.61
CA ALA A 33 2.92 22.21 8.14
C ALA A 33 2.01 22.00 9.35
N PRO A 34 0.69 22.23 9.22
CA PRO A 34 -0.24 21.95 10.31
C PRO A 34 -0.10 20.48 10.70
N VAL A 35 0.15 20.24 11.99
CA VAL A 35 0.13 18.91 12.58
C VAL A 35 -1.31 18.41 12.47
N VAL A 36 -1.54 17.41 11.63
CA VAL A 36 -2.84 16.72 11.52
C VAL A 36 -2.94 15.84 12.77
N SER A 37 -3.89 16.15 13.66
CA SER A 37 -3.95 15.54 14.99
C SER A 37 -4.60 14.17 15.05
N ASP A 38 -5.36 13.78 14.02
CA ASP A 38 -5.94 12.44 13.89
C ASP A 38 -5.36 11.74 12.64
N PRO A 39 -4.82 10.51 12.78
CA PRO A 39 -4.29 9.78 11.64
C PRO A 39 -5.41 9.36 10.67
N VAL A 40 -6.65 9.25 11.14
CA VAL A 40 -7.81 8.90 10.30
C VAL A 40 -8.92 9.90 10.55
N ALA A 41 -9.36 10.58 9.49
CA ALA A 41 -10.52 11.47 9.53
C ALA A 41 -11.68 10.87 8.72
N LEU A 42 -12.82 10.65 9.39
CA LEU A 42 -14.04 10.13 8.79
C LEU A 42 -15.03 11.28 8.57
N SER A 43 -15.47 11.50 7.32
CA SER A 43 -16.38 12.59 6.98
C SER A 43 -17.83 12.08 6.89
N ALA A 44 -18.59 12.22 7.98
CA ALA A 44 -20.04 12.00 8.04
C ALA A 44 -20.55 10.75 7.31
N LEU A 45 -19.94 9.60 7.60
CA LEU A 45 -20.34 8.30 7.04
C LEU A 45 -21.72 7.88 7.59
N PRO A 46 -22.60 7.27 6.79
CA PRO A 46 -23.77 6.56 7.32
C PRO A 46 -23.33 5.45 8.29
N ASP A 47 -24.09 5.19 9.36
CA ASP A 47 -23.73 4.24 10.43
C ASP A 47 -23.28 2.87 9.89
N ASP A 48 -23.97 2.32 8.89
CA ASP A 48 -23.62 1.01 8.30
C ASP A 48 -22.30 1.06 7.49
N ILE A 49 -22.02 2.17 6.81
CA ILE A 49 -20.75 2.40 6.10
C ILE A 49 -19.62 2.61 7.10
N GLU A 50 -19.86 3.40 8.15
CA GLU A 50 -18.90 3.64 9.24
C GLU A 50 -18.52 2.31 9.90
N ALA A 51 -19.49 1.44 10.19
CA ALA A 51 -19.23 0.13 10.76
C ALA A 51 -18.33 -0.74 9.88
N MET A 52 -18.50 -0.70 8.55
CA MET A 52 -17.63 -1.42 7.62
C MET A 52 -16.23 -0.80 7.52
N VAL A 53 -16.13 0.52 7.58
CA VAL A 53 -14.84 1.22 7.62
C VAL A 53 -14.08 0.88 8.89
N VAL A 54 -14.73 0.95 10.05
CA VAL A 54 -14.12 0.61 11.34
C VAL A 54 -13.66 -0.86 11.35
N TRP A 55 -14.50 -1.78 10.87
CA TRP A 55 -14.11 -3.19 10.71
C TRP A 55 -12.86 -3.35 9.85
N ALA A 56 -12.74 -2.63 8.73
CA ALA A 56 -11.56 -2.73 7.87
C ALA A 56 -10.31 -2.13 8.55
N LEU A 57 -10.45 -1.02 9.27
CA LEU A 57 -9.36 -0.42 10.06
C LEU A 57 -8.87 -1.37 11.16
N ASP A 58 -9.78 -2.05 11.86
CA ASP A 58 -9.45 -3.02 12.90
C ASP A 58 -8.62 -4.19 12.34
N LEU A 59 -8.86 -4.62 11.10
CA LEU A 59 -8.06 -5.68 10.45
C LEU A 59 -6.62 -5.22 10.13
N PHE A 60 -6.43 -3.96 9.76
CA PHE A 60 -5.08 -3.40 9.59
C PHE A 60 -4.35 -3.28 10.94
N ASP A 61 -5.05 -2.88 12.00
CA ASP A 61 -4.51 -2.82 13.36
C ASP A 61 -4.11 -4.22 13.87
N GLU A 62 -4.98 -5.22 13.71
CA GLU A 62 -4.71 -6.62 14.11
C GLU A 62 -3.51 -7.21 13.36
N ALA A 63 -3.31 -6.83 12.09
CA ALA A 63 -2.17 -7.24 11.29
C ALA A 63 -0.88 -6.45 11.58
N GLU A 64 -0.90 -5.50 12.52
CA GLU A 64 0.20 -4.57 12.81
C GLU A 64 0.64 -3.77 11.57
N MET A 65 -0.31 -3.48 10.66
CA MET A 65 -0.09 -2.77 9.40
C MET A 65 -0.51 -1.31 9.54
N GLU A 66 0.40 -0.45 10.00
CA GLU A 66 0.13 0.98 10.20
C GLU A 66 -0.28 1.68 8.89
N LEU A 67 -1.49 2.24 8.87
CA LEU A 67 -2.00 3.06 7.76
C LEU A 67 -1.42 4.48 7.82
N PRO A 68 -1.14 5.12 6.67
CA PRO A 68 -0.73 6.51 6.65
C PRO A 68 -1.87 7.43 7.11
N PRO A 69 -1.61 8.73 7.37
CA PRO A 69 -2.67 9.70 7.54
C PRO A 69 -3.67 9.64 6.38
N LEU A 70 -4.96 9.41 6.68
CA LEU A 70 -5.98 9.17 5.67
C LEU A 70 -7.30 9.90 5.96
N VAL A 71 -8.01 10.24 4.89
CA VAL A 71 -9.37 10.77 4.94
C VAL A 71 -10.29 9.83 4.18
N ILE A 72 -11.43 9.49 4.77
CA ILE A 72 -12.47 8.71 4.10
C ILE A 72 -13.69 9.60 3.90
N ASN A 73 -14.09 9.79 2.65
CA ASN A 73 -15.31 10.52 2.30
C ASN A 73 -16.32 9.57 1.69
N HIS A 74 -17.60 9.79 2.00
CA HIS A 74 -18.71 9.09 1.40
C HIS A 74 -19.53 10.05 0.54
N HIS A 75 -19.87 9.60 -0.66
CA HIS A 75 -20.58 10.37 -1.69
C HIS A 75 -21.93 9.73 -2.07
N GLY A 76 -22.38 8.72 -1.32
CA GLY A 76 -23.54 7.91 -1.69
C GLY A 76 -23.40 7.31 -3.09
N GLU A 77 -24.46 7.36 -3.88
CA GLU A 77 -24.48 6.85 -5.26
C GLU A 77 -23.80 7.77 -6.31
N ASP A 78 -23.21 8.90 -5.92
CA ASP A 78 -22.45 9.74 -6.84
C ASP A 78 -21.08 9.11 -7.14
N THR A 79 -20.92 8.58 -8.35
CA THR A 79 -19.69 7.91 -8.80
C THR A 79 -18.66 8.87 -9.40
N GLU A 80 -18.97 10.15 -9.62
CA GLU A 80 -18.02 11.12 -10.19
C GLU A 80 -16.74 11.24 -9.35
N PRO A 81 -16.78 11.38 -8.00
CA PRO A 81 -15.58 11.45 -7.17
C PRO A 81 -14.69 10.21 -7.25
N CYS A 82 -15.27 9.05 -7.58
CA CYS A 82 -14.58 7.78 -7.76
C CYS A 82 -14.31 7.44 -9.25
N ASN A 83 -14.39 8.43 -10.15
CA ASN A 83 -14.15 8.24 -11.58
C ASN A 83 -15.02 7.12 -12.22
N GLY A 84 -16.31 7.09 -11.84
CA GLY A 84 -17.28 6.09 -12.31
C GLY A 84 -17.21 4.73 -11.62
N ARG A 85 -16.38 4.58 -10.56
CA ARG A 85 -16.27 3.37 -9.74
C ARG A 85 -17.04 3.53 -8.43
N ILE A 86 -17.11 2.46 -7.64
CA ILE A 86 -17.76 2.47 -6.30
C ILE A 86 -16.80 2.85 -5.17
N GLY A 87 -15.50 2.89 -5.45
CA GLY A 87 -14.42 3.23 -4.52
C GLY A 87 -13.22 3.76 -5.28
N LEU A 88 -12.43 4.62 -4.63
CA LEU A 88 -11.18 5.13 -5.18
C LEU A 88 -10.23 5.62 -4.10
N HIS A 89 -9.03 5.05 -4.06
CA HIS A 89 -7.89 5.63 -3.38
C HIS A 89 -7.16 6.66 -4.26
N ARG A 90 -6.72 7.76 -3.64
CA ARG A 90 -5.79 8.74 -4.21
C ARG A 90 -4.86 9.30 -3.16
N THR A 91 -3.65 9.61 -3.56
CA THR A 91 -2.64 10.23 -2.70
C THR A 91 -2.59 11.75 -2.95
N THR A 92 -2.60 12.54 -1.88
CA THR A 92 -2.32 13.99 -1.92
C THR A 92 -0.95 14.28 -1.32
N ALA A 93 -0.46 15.51 -1.44
CA ALA A 93 0.83 15.89 -0.87
C ALA A 93 0.92 15.71 0.67
N ALA A 94 -0.22 15.60 1.37
CA ALA A 94 -0.27 15.57 2.83
C ALA A 94 -0.86 14.28 3.43
N ARG A 95 -1.61 13.49 2.65
CA ARG A 95 -2.39 12.34 3.14
C ARG A 95 -2.92 11.46 2.00
N SER A 96 -3.28 10.23 2.32
CA SER A 96 -4.13 9.38 1.49
C SER A 96 -5.60 9.80 1.61
N VAL A 97 -6.37 9.59 0.54
CA VAL A 97 -7.81 9.87 0.50
C VAL A 97 -8.50 8.67 -0.12
N VAL A 98 -9.51 8.14 0.56
CA VAL A 98 -10.40 7.10 0.06
C VAL A 98 -11.77 7.71 -0.16
N GLU A 99 -12.25 7.64 -1.39
CA GLU A 99 -13.60 8.05 -1.78
C GLU A 99 -14.49 6.80 -1.84
N LEU A 100 -15.64 6.83 -1.15
CA LEU A 100 -16.65 5.78 -1.18
C LEU A 100 -17.86 6.29 -1.95
N CYS A 101 -18.16 5.67 -3.09
CA CYS A 101 -19.23 6.07 -4.01
C CYS A 101 -20.27 4.95 -4.15
N THR A 102 -20.78 4.49 -3.01
CA THR A 102 -21.93 3.57 -2.94
C THR A 102 -22.62 3.69 -1.58
N ASP A 103 -23.94 3.49 -1.55
CA ASP A 103 -24.73 3.26 -0.34
C ASP A 103 -24.95 1.75 -0.05
N ASP A 104 -24.45 0.87 -0.92
CA ASP A 104 -24.61 -0.57 -0.75
C ASP A 104 -23.85 -1.06 0.47
N VAL A 105 -24.53 -1.88 1.27
CA VAL A 105 -23.98 -2.53 2.47
C VAL A 105 -23.83 -4.02 2.19
N GLY A 106 -22.66 -4.57 2.51
CA GLY A 106 -22.42 -6.01 2.49
C GLY A 106 -21.05 -6.39 1.96
N PHE A 107 -20.94 -7.66 1.56
CA PHE A 107 -19.66 -8.27 1.20
C PHE A 107 -18.88 -7.51 0.12
N PRO A 108 -19.49 -7.08 -1.01
CA PRO A 108 -18.73 -6.36 -2.05
C PRO A 108 -18.16 -5.03 -1.55
N THR A 109 -18.92 -4.28 -0.76
CA THR A 109 -18.50 -2.99 -0.19
C THR A 109 -17.39 -3.19 0.83
N GLN A 110 -17.48 -4.20 1.69
CA GLN A 110 -16.41 -4.55 2.64
C GLN A 110 -15.10 -4.89 1.93
N ALA A 111 -15.17 -5.71 0.87
CA ALA A 111 -14.00 -6.06 0.06
C ALA A 111 -13.41 -4.84 -0.65
N MET A 112 -14.26 -3.95 -1.18
CA MET A 112 -13.82 -2.70 -1.79
C MET A 112 -13.13 -1.78 -0.78
N ILE A 113 -13.72 -1.55 0.41
CA ILE A 113 -13.11 -0.69 1.44
C ILE A 113 -11.72 -1.20 1.80
N LEU A 114 -11.59 -2.51 2.02
CA LEU A 114 -10.30 -3.12 2.37
C LEU A 114 -9.28 -3.00 1.22
N HIS A 115 -9.73 -3.12 -0.03
CA HIS A 115 -8.92 -2.91 -1.23
C HIS A 115 -8.42 -1.45 -1.32
N GLU A 116 -9.28 -0.45 -1.11
CA GLU A 116 -8.85 0.97 -1.17
C GLU A 116 -7.90 1.35 -0.01
N LEU A 117 -8.11 0.79 1.19
CA LEU A 117 -7.16 0.95 2.30
C LEU A 117 -5.82 0.25 2.02
N ALA A 118 -5.83 -0.88 1.33
CA ALA A 118 -4.61 -1.56 0.91
C ALA A 118 -3.79 -0.72 -0.07
N HIS A 119 -4.43 -0.01 -1.01
CA HIS A 119 -3.73 0.98 -1.84
C HIS A 119 -3.05 2.06 -0.99
N ALA A 120 -3.74 2.61 0.02
CA ALA A 120 -3.16 3.60 0.92
C ALA A 120 -1.93 3.05 1.68
N TRP A 121 -2.02 1.81 2.19
CA TRP A 121 -0.90 1.16 2.86
C TRP A 121 0.28 0.93 1.91
N VAL A 122 0.02 0.40 0.71
CA VAL A 122 1.06 0.07 -0.29
C VAL A 122 1.83 1.30 -0.75
N ASP A 123 1.12 2.40 -1.02
CA ASP A 123 1.72 3.66 -1.46
C ASP A 123 2.73 4.22 -0.45
N HIS A 124 2.50 3.96 0.85
CA HIS A 124 3.34 4.48 1.92
C HIS A 124 4.42 3.53 2.39
N ASN A 125 4.13 2.22 2.43
CA ASN A 125 4.95 1.25 3.12
C ASN A 125 5.76 0.35 2.20
N VAL A 126 5.45 0.26 0.90
CA VAL A 126 6.17 -0.60 -0.04
C VAL A 126 7.15 0.22 -0.87
N ASP A 127 8.44 0.02 -0.61
CA ASP A 127 9.54 0.64 -1.35
C ASP A 127 9.74 0.03 -2.74
N GLU A 128 10.63 0.65 -3.53
CA GLU A 128 10.92 0.23 -4.90
C GLU A 128 11.47 -1.20 -4.98
N GLU A 129 12.27 -1.64 -4.02
CA GLU A 129 12.84 -3.00 -4.03
C GLU A 129 11.72 -4.04 -3.89
N ARG A 130 10.80 -3.83 -2.95
CA ARG A 130 9.65 -4.73 -2.77
C ARG A 130 8.66 -4.66 -3.93
N ARG A 131 8.46 -3.49 -4.55
CA ARG A 131 7.65 -3.35 -5.78
C ARG A 131 8.23 -4.19 -6.92
N LEU A 132 9.54 -4.07 -7.17
CA LEU A 132 10.22 -4.83 -8.23
C LEU A 132 10.19 -6.34 -7.94
N ALA A 133 10.43 -6.75 -6.69
CA ALA A 133 10.35 -8.15 -6.29
C ALA A 133 8.92 -8.72 -6.47
N PHE A 134 7.90 -7.95 -6.14
CA PHE A 134 6.51 -8.33 -6.37
C PHE A 134 6.18 -8.41 -7.86
N GLN A 135 6.61 -7.43 -8.66
CA GLN A 135 6.42 -7.46 -10.11
C GLN A 135 7.09 -8.68 -10.76
N GLU A 136 8.32 -9.01 -10.35
CA GLU A 136 9.03 -10.20 -10.83
C GLU A 136 8.28 -11.48 -10.45
N LEU A 137 7.83 -11.59 -9.19
CA LEU A 137 7.05 -12.74 -8.71
C LEU A 137 5.76 -12.94 -9.52
N ARG A 138 5.09 -11.84 -9.88
CA ARG A 138 3.79 -11.85 -10.58
C ARG A 138 3.92 -11.84 -12.11
N GLY A 139 5.12 -11.60 -12.63
CA GLY A 139 5.39 -11.52 -14.06
C GLY A 139 4.76 -10.30 -14.75
N TYR A 140 4.63 -9.17 -14.06
CA TYR A 140 4.02 -7.94 -14.60
C TYR A 140 5.05 -6.84 -14.86
N GLU A 141 4.94 -6.17 -16.00
CA GLU A 141 5.85 -5.11 -16.43
C GLU A 141 5.58 -3.78 -15.72
N TYR A 142 4.32 -3.48 -15.43
CA TYR A 142 3.91 -2.16 -14.92
C TYR A 142 3.46 -2.22 -13.46
N TRP A 143 4.04 -1.35 -12.63
CA TRP A 143 3.57 -1.15 -11.26
C TRP A 143 2.25 -0.37 -11.26
N HIS A 144 2.22 0.73 -12.02
CA HIS A 144 1.08 1.61 -12.16
C HIS A 144 1.14 2.34 -13.51
N ASP A 145 0.41 1.82 -14.50
CA ASP A 145 0.23 2.41 -15.83
C ASP A 145 -1.11 1.92 -16.41
N TYR A 146 -2.16 2.74 -16.26
CA TYR A 146 -3.48 2.41 -16.79
C TYR A 146 -3.64 2.70 -18.29
N ASP A 147 -2.65 3.34 -18.93
CA ASP A 147 -2.67 3.58 -20.37
C ASP A 147 -2.08 2.37 -21.12
N GLU A 148 -1.07 1.72 -20.55
CA GLU A 148 -0.35 0.59 -21.17
C GLU A 148 -0.76 -0.79 -20.62
N ALA A 149 -1.20 -0.90 -19.37
CA ALA A 149 -1.55 -2.18 -18.74
C ALA A 149 -3.06 -2.30 -18.45
N ARG A 150 -3.60 -3.53 -18.58
CA ARG A 150 -4.96 -3.80 -18.10
C ARG A 150 -5.00 -3.64 -16.58
N TRP A 151 -6.18 -3.32 -16.06
CA TRP A 151 -6.39 -3.16 -14.60
C TRP A 151 -5.79 -4.32 -13.78
N HIS A 152 -6.05 -5.57 -14.19
CA HIS A 152 -5.56 -6.77 -13.48
C HIS A 152 -4.07 -7.08 -13.72
N GLU A 153 -3.40 -6.34 -14.61
CA GLU A 153 -1.96 -6.45 -14.89
C GLU A 153 -1.18 -5.31 -14.21
N ASN A 154 -1.87 -4.37 -13.56
CA ASN A 154 -1.22 -3.33 -12.77
C ASN A 154 -0.78 -3.88 -11.41
N GLY A 155 0.52 -3.76 -11.11
CA GLY A 155 1.11 -4.21 -9.86
C GLY A 155 0.43 -3.64 -8.62
N THR A 156 0.02 -2.37 -8.65
CA THR A 156 -0.70 -1.72 -7.53
C THR A 156 -2.06 -2.35 -7.26
N GLU A 157 -2.83 -2.69 -8.29
CA GLU A 157 -4.16 -3.31 -8.15
C GLU A 157 -4.03 -4.76 -7.66
N GLN A 158 -3.02 -5.48 -8.15
CA GLN A 158 -2.67 -6.81 -7.66
C GLN A 158 -2.24 -6.78 -6.19
N ALA A 159 -1.43 -5.80 -5.79
CA ALA A 159 -0.97 -5.65 -4.41
C ALA A 159 -2.15 -5.36 -3.47
N ALA A 160 -3.03 -4.43 -3.84
CA ALA A 160 -4.22 -4.09 -3.06
C ALA A 160 -5.16 -5.29 -2.89
N GLU A 161 -5.44 -6.02 -3.99
CA GLU A 161 -6.31 -7.20 -3.93
C GLU A 161 -5.71 -8.32 -3.06
N ILE A 162 -4.40 -8.58 -3.17
CA ILE A 162 -3.71 -9.62 -2.38
C ILE A 162 -3.66 -9.26 -0.88
N ILE A 163 -3.40 -8.00 -0.54
CA ILE A 163 -3.45 -7.54 0.86
C ILE A 163 -4.88 -7.66 1.39
N ALA A 164 -5.88 -7.23 0.64
CA ALA A 164 -7.28 -7.39 1.02
C ALA A 164 -7.63 -8.87 1.26
N TRP A 165 -7.18 -9.79 0.41
CA TRP A 165 -7.33 -11.24 0.64
C TRP A 165 -6.65 -11.72 1.92
N GLY A 166 -5.44 -11.27 2.19
CA GLY A 166 -4.69 -11.72 3.36
C GLY A 166 -5.29 -11.24 4.68
N LEU A 167 -5.96 -10.08 4.66
CA LEU A 167 -6.59 -9.45 5.81
C LEU A 167 -8.06 -9.84 6.01
N PHE A 168 -8.79 -10.27 4.98
CA PHE A 168 -10.23 -10.51 5.09
C PHE A 168 -10.55 -11.65 6.07
N ASP A 169 -11.48 -11.43 7.01
CA ASP A 169 -11.82 -12.32 8.13
C ASP A 169 -12.77 -13.49 7.80
N ARG A 170 -13.08 -13.67 6.52
CA ARG A 170 -13.92 -14.75 6.00
C ARG A 170 -13.51 -15.16 4.59
N PRO A 171 -13.93 -16.34 4.09
CA PRO A 171 -13.51 -16.78 2.76
C PRO A 171 -13.94 -15.80 1.65
N MET A 172 -12.98 -15.33 0.86
CA MET A 172 -13.17 -14.45 -0.29
C MET A 172 -12.62 -15.10 -1.56
N ALA A 173 -13.43 -15.13 -2.61
CA ALA A 173 -12.97 -15.59 -3.92
C ALA A 173 -12.25 -14.44 -4.64
N MET A 174 -11.06 -14.72 -5.15
CA MET A 174 -10.27 -13.76 -5.94
C MET A 174 -10.77 -13.77 -7.38
N LEU A 175 -11.64 -12.82 -7.72
CA LEU A 175 -12.30 -12.77 -9.03
C LEU A 175 -11.62 -11.83 -10.01
N ARG A 176 -10.80 -10.89 -9.52
CA ARG A 176 -10.31 -9.77 -10.33
C ARG A 176 -8.86 -9.90 -10.79
N ILE A 177 -8.07 -10.78 -10.17
CA ILE A 177 -6.67 -11.02 -10.53
C ILE A 177 -6.46 -12.44 -11.06
N HIS A 178 -5.53 -12.58 -12.01
CA HIS A 178 -5.05 -13.88 -12.50
C HIS A 178 -4.00 -14.46 -11.54
N GLN A 179 -3.63 -15.75 -11.71
CA GLN A 179 -2.59 -16.42 -10.91
C GLN A 179 -2.87 -16.28 -9.40
N ASN A 180 -4.03 -16.78 -8.99
CA ASN A 180 -4.62 -16.62 -7.67
C ASN A 180 -4.66 -17.98 -6.95
N SER A 181 -3.70 -18.86 -7.20
CA SER A 181 -3.51 -20.05 -6.34
C SER A 181 -3.10 -19.60 -4.95
N CYS A 182 -3.42 -20.38 -3.90
CA CYS A 182 -3.13 -19.95 -2.54
C CYS A 182 -1.63 -19.72 -2.29
N ASP A 183 -0.76 -20.49 -2.95
CA ASP A 183 0.69 -20.34 -2.81
C ASP A 183 1.18 -19.05 -3.46
N GLU A 184 0.59 -18.65 -4.59
CA GLU A 184 0.90 -17.38 -5.26
C GLU A 184 0.38 -16.17 -4.47
N LEU A 185 -0.83 -16.26 -3.90
CA LEU A 185 -1.39 -15.21 -3.05
C LEU A 185 -0.58 -15.03 -1.77
N GLU A 186 -0.21 -16.14 -1.10
CA GLU A 186 0.62 -16.09 0.09
C GLU A 186 2.03 -15.56 -0.22
N ALA A 187 2.65 -15.99 -1.32
CA ALA A 187 3.95 -15.48 -1.74
C ALA A 187 3.88 -13.97 -2.04
N GLY A 188 2.84 -13.52 -2.74
CA GLY A 188 2.61 -12.09 -3.01
C GLY A 188 2.45 -11.27 -1.74
N TYR A 189 1.62 -11.74 -0.81
CA TYR A 189 1.41 -11.08 0.49
C TYR A 189 2.71 -10.95 1.26
N ARG A 190 3.50 -12.05 1.37
CA ARG A 190 4.80 -12.06 2.06
C ARG A 190 5.81 -11.13 1.42
N THR A 191 5.85 -11.05 0.08
CA THR A 191 6.76 -10.13 -0.62
C THR A 191 6.43 -8.66 -0.33
N LEU A 192 5.15 -8.31 -0.18
CA LEU A 192 4.71 -6.94 0.09
C LEU A 192 4.88 -6.56 1.57
N THR A 193 4.51 -7.46 2.47
CA THR A 193 4.32 -7.17 3.91
C THR A 193 5.41 -7.73 4.80
N GLU A 194 6.26 -8.63 4.29
CA GLU A 194 7.26 -9.40 5.03
C GLU A 194 6.68 -10.34 6.12
N THR A 195 5.36 -10.40 6.26
CA THR A 195 4.64 -11.21 7.25
C THR A 195 3.73 -12.25 6.58
N ALA A 196 3.18 -13.17 7.38
CA ALA A 196 2.15 -14.09 6.89
C ALA A 196 0.80 -13.37 6.80
N PRO A 197 -0.10 -13.78 5.88
CA PRO A 197 -1.49 -13.33 5.89
C PRO A 197 -2.13 -13.52 7.27
N LEU A 198 -2.89 -12.51 7.73
CA LEU A 198 -3.61 -12.58 9.01
C LEU A 198 -4.61 -13.75 9.04
N HIS A 199 -5.35 -13.92 7.94
CA HIS A 199 -6.32 -15.01 7.79
C HIS A 199 -6.03 -15.90 6.57
N GLY A 200 -5.88 -15.32 5.38
CA GLY A 200 -5.42 -16.01 4.17
C GLY A 200 -6.18 -17.31 3.85
N PHE A 201 -7.52 -17.28 3.85
CA PHE A 201 -8.36 -18.47 3.66
C PHE A 201 -8.00 -19.22 2.37
N ARG A 202 -7.67 -20.51 2.52
CA ARG A 202 -7.13 -21.36 1.44
C ARG A 202 -8.18 -22.20 0.70
N ASP A 203 -9.45 -22.13 1.10
CA ASP A 203 -10.54 -22.94 0.54
C ASP A 203 -11.22 -22.30 -0.69
N LYS A 204 -10.80 -21.07 -1.07
CA LYS A 204 -11.39 -20.27 -2.16
C LYS A 204 -10.39 -19.71 -3.18
N CYS A 205 -9.13 -20.12 -3.13
CA CYS A 205 -8.15 -19.79 -4.19
C CYS A 205 -8.44 -20.64 -5.44
N GLY A 206 -8.19 -20.14 -6.66
CA GLY A 206 -8.46 -20.93 -7.87
C GLY A 206 -8.21 -20.23 -9.19
#